data_AF-A0A256IJB9-F1
#
_entry.id   AF-A0A256IJB9-F1
#
_cell.length_a   1.000
_cell.length_b   1.000
_cell.length_c   1.000
_cell.angle_alpha   90.00
_cell.angle_beta   90.00
_cell.angle_gamma   90.00
#
_symmetry.space_group_name_H-M   'P 1'
#
loop_
_entity.id
_entity.type
_entity.pdbx_description
1 polymer ?
#
loop_
_entity_poly.entity_id
_entity_poly.type
_entity_poly.pdbx_seq_one_letter_code
_entity_poly.pdbx_strand_id
1 'polypeptide(L)'
;MTRNTSRSTTDAVTIETTTTTSDILSKPDAINDLTDNELIDVYVRMKLTQELSRHTSASFRRSTHWDELLDALKTGENYSLKEIAIQTAGRDADITQSLGWERGPGNTRTLYERYTDVTFDDMIEETDAFRETLETAREAVQAACRGCGTDAITVCRARIEHHADK
;
A
#
# COMPACT_ATOMS: atom_id res chain seq x y z
N MET A 1 -24.21 -62.56 -26.10
CA MET A 1 -24.78 -61.23 -25.77
C MET A 1 -24.00 -60.69 -24.59
N THR A 2 -22.96 -59.89 -24.85
CA THR A 2 -21.91 -59.55 -23.88
C THR A 2 -22.01 -58.05 -23.57
N ARG A 3 -22.10 -57.71 -22.28
CA ARG A 3 -22.40 -56.37 -21.78
C ARG A 3 -21.25 -55.39 -22.04
N ASN A 4 -21.66 -54.18 -22.46
CA ASN A 4 -20.83 -53.04 -22.82
C ASN A 4 -20.30 -52.35 -21.54
N THR A 5 -18.98 -52.25 -21.40
CA THR A 5 -18.28 -51.52 -20.33
C THR A 5 -18.10 -50.04 -20.73
N SER A 6 -18.99 -49.17 -20.25
CA SER A 6 -18.77 -47.72 -20.30
C SER A 6 -17.97 -47.28 -19.07
N ARG A 7 -16.70 -46.94 -19.33
CA ARG A 7 -15.75 -46.38 -18.37
C ARG A 7 -16.06 -44.88 -18.24
N SER A 8 -16.64 -44.48 -17.12
CA SER A 8 -16.86 -43.07 -16.76
C SER A 8 -15.52 -42.47 -16.35
N THR A 9 -15.04 -41.50 -17.12
CA THR A 9 -13.90 -40.65 -16.79
C THR A 9 -14.30 -39.73 -15.65
N THR A 10 -13.72 -39.96 -14.47
CA THR A 10 -13.74 -38.98 -13.37
C THR A 10 -12.74 -37.89 -13.74
N ASP A 11 -13.27 -36.73 -14.14
CA ASP A 11 -12.47 -35.53 -14.31
C ASP A 11 -11.77 -35.19 -13.00
N ALA A 12 -10.44 -35.09 -13.07
CA ALA A 12 -9.63 -34.57 -11.99
C ALA A 12 -9.99 -33.08 -11.84
N VAL A 13 -10.79 -32.76 -10.82
CA VAL A 13 -10.97 -31.40 -10.36
C VAL A 13 -9.65 -30.97 -9.71
N THR A 14 -8.82 -30.27 -10.47
CA THR A 14 -7.71 -29.49 -9.91
C THR A 14 -8.34 -28.39 -9.07
N ILE A 15 -8.40 -28.61 -7.76
CA ILE A 15 -8.76 -27.56 -6.83
C ILE A 15 -7.51 -26.68 -6.70
N GLU A 16 -7.41 -25.64 -7.53
CA GLU A 16 -6.54 -24.50 -7.25
C GLU A 16 -7.04 -23.84 -5.97
N THR A 17 -6.50 -24.29 -4.84
CA THR A 17 -6.82 -23.71 -3.54
C THR A 17 -5.53 -23.15 -2.96
N THR A 18 -5.63 -21.86 -2.64
CA THR A 18 -4.84 -21.11 -1.67
C THR A 18 -3.39 -20.85 -2.03
N THR A 19 -3.17 -19.78 -2.81
CA THR A 19 -2.05 -18.85 -2.58
C THR A 19 -2.24 -18.32 -1.16
N THR A 20 -1.71 -19.10 -0.21
CA THR A 20 -2.01 -18.95 1.20
C THR A 20 -1.17 -17.79 1.71
N THR A 21 -1.71 -16.99 2.62
CA THR A 21 -1.14 -15.85 3.35
C THR A 21 0.33 -16.02 3.85
N SER A 22 0.89 -17.23 3.74
CA SER A 22 2.29 -17.57 3.95
C SER A 22 3.27 -16.87 2.99
N ASP A 23 2.90 -16.59 1.74
CA ASP A 23 3.82 -16.00 0.75
C ASP A 23 4.12 -14.51 1.00
N ILE A 24 3.32 -13.84 1.83
CA ILE A 24 3.51 -12.41 2.16
C ILE A 24 4.43 -12.24 3.38
N LEU A 25 4.48 -13.25 4.25
CA LEU A 25 5.44 -13.30 5.36
C LEU A 25 6.88 -13.58 4.88
N SER A 26 7.05 -13.96 3.61
CA SER A 26 8.33 -14.19 2.91
C SER A 26 8.76 -13.06 1.95
N LYS A 27 8.17 -11.85 2.05
CA LYS A 27 8.49 -10.71 1.16
C LYS A 27 9.58 -9.71 1.61
N PRO A 28 10.56 -10.00 2.50
CA PRO A 28 11.70 -9.11 2.67
C PRO A 28 12.39 -8.79 1.33
N ASP A 29 12.49 -9.78 0.45
CA ASP A 29 13.16 -9.66 -0.84
C ASP A 29 12.40 -8.69 -1.76
N ALA A 30 11.07 -8.82 -1.85
CA ALA A 30 10.25 -7.91 -2.65
C ALA A 30 10.34 -6.45 -2.19
N ILE A 31 10.56 -6.20 -0.89
CA ILE A 31 10.78 -4.84 -0.38
C ILE A 31 12.14 -4.32 -0.82
N ASN A 32 13.18 -5.16 -0.79
CA ASN A 32 14.54 -4.79 -1.20
C ASN A 32 14.63 -4.50 -2.70
N ASP A 33 13.76 -5.11 -3.51
CA ASP A 33 13.70 -4.91 -4.96
C ASP A 33 12.93 -3.65 -5.38
N LEU A 34 12.23 -2.98 -4.45
CA LEU A 34 11.52 -1.72 -4.74
C LEU A 34 12.50 -0.60 -5.09
N THR A 35 12.16 0.15 -6.15
CA THR A 35 12.80 1.44 -6.42
C THR A 35 12.50 2.45 -5.32
N ASP A 36 13.31 3.50 -5.23
CA ASP A 36 13.15 4.55 -4.21
C ASP A 36 11.74 5.18 -4.24
N ASN A 37 11.20 5.44 -5.44
CA ASN A 37 9.85 6.02 -5.58
C ASN A 37 8.75 5.05 -5.13
N GLU A 38 8.91 3.74 -5.40
CA GLU A 38 7.95 2.73 -4.98
C GLU A 38 7.98 2.52 -3.47
N LEU A 39 9.17 2.53 -2.87
CA LEU A 39 9.33 2.48 -1.42
C LEU A 39 8.68 3.70 -0.75
N ILE A 40 8.91 4.91 -1.28
CA ILE A 40 8.28 6.15 -0.80
C ILE A 40 6.75 6.03 -0.85
N ASP A 41 6.20 5.55 -1.98
CA ASP A 41 4.76 5.38 -2.16
C ASP A 41 4.15 4.37 -1.16
N VAL A 42 4.79 3.23 -0.95
CA VAL A 42 4.39 2.24 0.07
C VAL A 42 4.42 2.86 1.47
N TYR A 43 5.51 3.54 1.82
CA TYR A 43 5.69 4.16 3.12
C TYR A 43 4.63 5.24 3.39
N VAL A 44 4.39 6.13 2.43
CA VAL A 44 3.41 7.22 2.53
C VAL A 44 2.01 6.67 2.73
N ARG A 45 1.58 5.68 1.94
CA ARG A 45 0.24 5.07 2.08
C ARG A 45 0.08 4.38 3.43
N MET A 46 1.12 3.71 3.91
CA MET A 46 1.13 3.13 5.26
C MET A 46 0.97 4.21 6.33
N LYS A 47 1.76 5.30 6.27
CA LYS A 47 1.71 6.40 7.25
C LYS A 47 0.39 7.15 7.23
N LEU A 48 -0.12 7.45 6.03
CA LEU A 48 -1.42 8.08 5.86
C LEU A 48 -2.52 7.22 6.48
N THR A 49 -2.52 5.89 6.23
CA THR A 49 -3.49 4.98 6.86
C THR A 49 -3.41 5.02 8.40
N GLN A 50 -2.21 5.06 8.98
CA GLN A 50 -2.02 5.14 10.43
C GLN A 50 -2.58 6.43 11.01
N GLU A 51 -2.32 7.56 10.34
CA GLU A 51 -2.81 8.88 10.74
C GLU A 51 -4.35 8.92 10.67
N LEU A 52 -4.93 8.52 9.54
CA LEU A 52 -6.38 8.45 9.35
C LEU A 52 -7.05 7.56 10.39
N SER A 53 -6.44 6.41 10.71
CA SER A 53 -6.96 5.50 11.72
C SER A 53 -7.00 6.12 13.12
N ARG A 54 -6.07 7.02 13.45
CA ARG A 54 -6.04 7.72 14.75
C ARG A 54 -7.10 8.80 14.87
N HIS A 55 -7.44 9.45 13.76
CA HIS A 55 -8.37 10.59 13.74
C HIS A 55 -9.82 10.20 13.41
N THR A 56 -10.07 8.94 13.01
CA THR A 56 -11.41 8.44 12.68
C THR A 56 -12.05 7.68 13.85
N SER A 57 -13.37 7.80 13.96
CA SER A 57 -14.15 7.09 14.98
C SER A 57 -14.28 5.61 14.66
N ALA A 58 -14.47 4.78 15.69
CA ALA A 58 -14.67 3.34 15.52
C ALA A 58 -15.96 2.98 14.75
N SER A 59 -16.97 3.87 14.71
CA SER A 59 -18.15 3.67 13.87
C SER A 59 -17.82 3.90 12.39
N PHE A 60 -17.04 4.94 12.08
CA PHE A 60 -16.61 5.21 10.71
C PHE A 60 -15.71 4.10 10.18
N ARG A 61 -14.74 3.62 10.98
CA ARG A 61 -13.86 2.49 10.60
C ARG A 61 -14.57 1.15 10.37
N ARG A 62 -15.85 1.03 10.74
CA ARG A 62 -16.69 -0.15 10.47
C ARG A 62 -17.66 0.07 9.32
N SER A 63 -17.57 1.21 8.63
CA SER A 63 -18.45 1.57 7.52
C SER A 63 -17.82 1.19 6.18
N THR A 64 -18.68 1.01 5.17
CA THR A 64 -18.25 0.78 3.79
C THR A 64 -17.37 1.91 3.24
N HIS A 65 -17.56 3.14 3.71
CA HIS A 65 -16.75 4.29 3.30
C HIS A 65 -15.28 4.13 3.73
N TRP A 66 -15.04 3.49 4.88
CA TRP A 66 -13.67 3.19 5.30
C TRP A 66 -13.05 2.11 4.41
N ASP A 67 -13.82 1.07 4.07
CA ASP A 67 -13.36 -0.01 3.18
C ASP A 67 -13.01 0.53 1.79
N GLU A 68 -13.85 1.41 1.22
CA GLU A 68 -13.60 2.11 -0.05
C GLU A 68 -12.33 2.96 0.00
N LEU A 69 -12.12 3.67 1.11
CA LEU A 69 -10.91 4.47 1.32
C LEU A 69 -9.66 3.58 1.40
N LEU A 70 -9.73 2.47 2.11
CA LEU A 70 -8.62 1.51 2.20
C LEU A 70 -8.34 0.89 0.83
N ASP A 71 -9.36 0.61 0.01
CA ASP A 71 -9.16 0.11 -1.35
C ASP A 71 -8.45 1.15 -2.23
N ALA A 72 -8.88 2.41 -2.18
CA ALA A 72 -8.22 3.51 -2.87
C ALA A 72 -6.75 3.71 -2.42
N LEU A 73 -6.45 3.45 -1.14
CA LEU A 73 -5.08 3.47 -0.62
C LEU A 73 -4.25 2.27 -1.07
N LYS A 74 -4.85 1.10 -1.33
CA LYS A 74 -4.13 -0.10 -1.79
C LYS A 74 -3.80 -0.02 -3.29
N THR A 75 -4.78 0.37 -4.09
CA THR A 75 -4.73 0.20 -5.55
C THR A 75 -4.72 1.51 -6.33
N GLY A 76 -5.15 2.61 -5.71
CA GLY A 76 -5.28 3.89 -6.38
C GLY A 76 -3.96 4.49 -6.86
N GLU A 77 -4.05 5.34 -7.87
CA GLU A 77 -2.94 6.12 -8.41
C GLU A 77 -2.52 7.25 -7.45
N ASN A 78 -1.37 7.89 -7.67
CA ASN A 78 -0.86 8.91 -6.75
C ASN A 78 -1.74 10.17 -6.65
N TYR A 79 -2.51 10.49 -7.70
CA TYR A 79 -3.46 11.61 -7.64
C TYR A 79 -4.64 11.32 -6.70
N SER A 80 -4.99 10.05 -6.46
CA SER A 80 -6.12 9.68 -5.58
C SER A 80 -5.85 10.06 -4.11
N LEU A 81 -4.58 10.25 -3.73
CA LEU A 81 -4.18 10.69 -2.38
C LEU A 81 -4.81 12.04 -2.02
N LYS A 82 -5.01 12.93 -3.01
CA LYS A 82 -5.73 14.20 -2.78
C LYS A 82 -7.22 13.98 -2.52
N GLU A 83 -7.86 13.09 -3.26
CA GLU A 83 -9.28 12.75 -3.04
C GLU A 83 -9.47 12.13 -1.65
N ILE A 84 -8.57 11.23 -1.25
CA ILE A 84 -8.56 10.62 0.08
C ILE A 84 -8.36 11.70 1.17
N ALA A 85 -7.43 12.64 0.98
CA ALA A 85 -7.23 13.76 1.90
C ALA A 85 -8.49 14.65 2.02
N ILE A 86 -9.16 14.96 0.91
CA ILE A 86 -10.43 15.73 0.91
C ILE A 86 -11.50 15.00 1.71
N GLN A 87 -11.68 13.70 1.46
CA GLN A 87 -12.74 12.92 2.11
C GLN A 87 -12.51 12.79 3.62
N THR A 88 -11.27 12.84 4.07
CA THR A 88 -10.88 12.60 5.46
C THR A 88 -10.69 13.87 6.28
N ALA A 89 -9.94 14.83 5.76
CA ALA A 89 -9.58 16.06 6.43
C ALA A 89 -10.43 17.26 5.96
N GLY A 90 -11.13 17.12 4.85
CA GLY A 90 -11.90 18.20 4.23
C GLY A 90 -11.11 18.93 3.14
N ARG A 91 -11.86 19.67 2.31
CA ARG A 91 -11.29 20.40 1.17
C ARG A 91 -10.28 21.47 1.58
N ASP A 92 -10.53 22.15 2.68
CA ASP A 92 -9.73 23.32 3.11
C ASP A 92 -8.63 22.95 4.11
N ALA A 93 -8.41 21.66 4.38
CA ALA A 93 -7.32 21.21 5.25
C ALA A 93 -5.95 21.44 4.60
N ASP A 94 -4.96 21.79 5.42
CA ASP A 94 -3.58 22.06 5.00
C ASP A 94 -2.98 20.93 4.15
N ILE A 95 -3.14 19.66 4.59
CA ILE A 95 -2.69 18.49 3.83
C ILE A 95 -3.33 18.44 2.44
N THR A 96 -4.64 18.68 2.34
CA THR A 96 -5.37 18.69 1.06
C THR A 96 -4.87 19.78 0.11
N GLN A 97 -4.56 20.97 0.65
CA GLN A 97 -4.07 22.10 -0.13
C GLN A 97 -2.65 21.87 -0.65
N SER A 98 -1.82 21.12 0.08
CA SER A 98 -0.47 20.77 -0.33
C SER A 98 -0.41 19.73 -1.47
N LEU A 99 -1.46 18.93 -1.65
CA LEU A 99 -1.51 17.90 -2.68
C LEU A 99 -1.98 18.46 -4.02
N GLY A 100 -1.50 17.89 -5.11
CA GLY A 100 -1.89 18.16 -6.48
C GLY A 100 -2.86 17.13 -7.07
N TRP A 101 -3.25 17.36 -8.32
CA TRP A 101 -4.15 16.49 -9.11
C TRP A 101 -3.41 15.73 -10.22
N GLU A 102 -2.10 15.96 -10.34
CA GLU A 102 -1.24 15.33 -11.31
C GLU A 102 -1.02 13.84 -11.03
N ARG A 103 -0.91 13.05 -12.10
CA ARG A 103 -0.74 11.58 -12.01
C ARG A 103 0.65 11.13 -11.58
N GLY A 104 1.61 12.05 -11.45
CA GLY A 104 3.01 11.75 -11.16
C GLY A 104 3.27 11.43 -9.67
N PRO A 105 4.55 11.26 -9.29
CA PRO A 105 4.95 11.03 -7.90
C PRO A 105 4.86 12.28 -7.01
N GLY A 106 4.32 13.40 -7.50
CA GLY A 106 4.26 14.67 -6.78
C GLY A 106 3.64 14.51 -5.39
N ASN A 107 2.41 13.98 -5.34
CA ASN A 107 1.70 13.75 -4.08
C ASN A 107 2.43 12.84 -3.10
N THR A 108 3.05 11.75 -3.59
CA THR A 108 3.80 10.84 -2.71
C THR A 108 5.04 11.52 -2.14
N ARG A 109 5.77 12.31 -2.94
CA ARG A 109 6.93 13.07 -2.47
C ARG A 109 6.54 14.17 -1.48
N THR A 110 5.47 14.92 -1.75
CA THR A 110 4.96 15.94 -0.83
C THR A 110 4.57 15.34 0.53
N LEU A 111 3.89 14.19 0.53
CA LEU A 111 3.56 13.51 1.78
C LEU A 111 4.80 12.92 2.45
N TYR A 112 5.78 12.43 1.69
CA TYR A 112 7.03 11.92 2.25
C TYR A 112 7.81 13.01 2.98
N GLU A 113 7.97 14.17 2.36
CA GLU A 113 8.55 15.36 2.98
C GLU A 113 7.77 15.79 4.23
N ARG A 114 6.43 15.71 4.21
CA ARG A 114 5.63 16.01 5.42
C ARG A 114 5.84 15.00 6.55
N TYR A 115 6.11 13.74 6.23
CA TYR A 115 6.25 12.66 7.21
C TYR A 115 7.69 12.41 7.66
N THR A 116 8.65 13.15 7.09
CA THR A 116 10.08 13.02 7.37
C THR A 116 10.70 14.39 7.51
N ASP A 117 12.00 14.47 7.84
CA ASP A 117 12.73 15.74 7.88
C ASP A 117 13.47 16.02 6.55
N VAL A 118 13.12 15.29 5.47
CA VAL A 118 13.77 15.37 4.14
C VAL A 118 12.97 16.30 3.23
N THR A 119 13.64 17.25 2.60
CA THR A 119 13.02 18.18 1.66
C THR A 119 12.90 17.60 0.24
N PHE A 120 12.09 18.23 -0.62
CA PHE A 120 12.06 17.88 -2.03
C PHE A 120 13.41 18.01 -2.74
N ASP A 121 14.21 19.01 -2.37
CA ASP A 121 15.53 19.23 -2.93
C ASP A 121 16.49 18.10 -2.51
N ASP A 122 16.43 17.65 -1.25
CA ASP A 122 17.21 16.49 -0.78
C ASP A 122 16.91 15.21 -1.58
N MET A 123 15.64 15.01 -1.95
CA MET A 123 15.23 13.88 -2.78
C MET A 123 15.74 13.97 -4.22
N ILE A 124 15.84 15.17 -4.79
CA ILE A 124 16.37 15.39 -6.14
C ILE A 124 17.89 15.24 -6.16
N GLU A 125 18.57 15.82 -5.18
CA GLU A 125 20.03 15.80 -5.07
C GLU A 125 20.56 14.48 -4.52
N GLU A 126 19.66 13.59 -4.07
CA GLU A 126 19.96 12.29 -3.48
C GLU A 126 20.98 12.39 -2.33
N THR A 127 20.77 13.38 -1.44
CA THR A 127 21.71 13.67 -0.34
C THR A 127 21.86 12.48 0.63
N ASP A 128 22.95 12.46 1.40
CA ASP A 128 23.16 11.43 2.42
C ASP A 128 21.99 11.37 3.42
N ALA A 129 21.41 12.53 3.76
CA ALA A 129 20.24 12.64 4.63
C ALA A 129 18.99 11.97 4.01
N PHE A 130 18.78 12.13 2.70
CA PHE A 130 17.73 11.41 1.99
C PHE A 130 17.98 9.90 2.01
N ARG A 131 19.20 9.45 1.75
CA ARG A 131 19.56 8.02 1.75
C ARG A 131 19.37 7.37 3.11
N GLU A 132 19.79 8.02 4.19
CA GLU A 132 19.59 7.54 5.57
C GLU A 132 18.10 7.46 5.93
N THR A 133 17.33 8.48 5.56
CA THR A 133 15.89 8.51 5.81
C THR A 133 15.15 7.44 4.99
N LEU A 134 15.57 7.22 3.74
CA LEU A 134 15.00 6.19 2.89
C LEU A 134 15.25 4.78 3.45
N GLU A 135 16.43 4.52 4.01
CA GLU A 135 16.70 3.26 4.69
C GLU A 135 15.83 3.11 5.95
N THR A 136 15.67 4.18 6.72
CA THR A 136 14.73 4.18 7.87
C THR A 136 13.29 3.88 7.42
N ALA A 137 12.85 4.41 6.29
CA ALA A 137 11.55 4.10 5.70
C ALA A 137 11.46 2.62 5.28
N ARG A 138 12.52 2.06 4.70
CA ARG A 138 12.64 0.64 4.35
C ARG A 138 12.49 -0.25 5.58
N GLU A 139 13.24 0.02 6.64
CA GLU A 139 13.16 -0.71 7.90
C GLU A 139 11.75 -0.64 8.51
N ALA A 140 11.10 0.54 8.46
CA ALA A 140 9.74 0.71 8.94
C ALA A 140 8.71 -0.11 8.14
N VAL A 141 8.84 -0.14 6.81
CA VAL A 141 7.99 -0.95 5.91
C VAL A 141 8.21 -2.44 6.17
N GLN A 142 9.46 -2.89 6.31
CA GLN A 142 9.79 -4.27 6.66
C GLN A 142 9.20 -4.66 8.02
N ALA A 143 9.36 -3.81 9.04
CA ALA A 143 8.80 -4.05 10.37
C ALA A 143 7.27 -4.14 10.34
N ALA A 144 6.60 -3.24 9.61
CA ALA A 144 5.15 -3.30 9.43
C ALA A 144 4.72 -4.60 8.74
N CYS A 145 5.43 -5.04 7.71
CA CYS A 145 5.12 -6.28 6.99
C CYS A 145 5.27 -7.54 7.85
N ARG A 146 6.06 -7.51 8.93
CA ARG A 146 6.16 -8.62 9.90
C ARG A 146 4.99 -8.64 10.90
N GLY A 147 4.24 -7.55 11.02
CA GLY A 147 3.08 -7.46 11.92
C GLY A 147 1.83 -8.16 11.38
N CYS A 148 0.73 -8.08 12.13
CA CYS A 148 -0.57 -8.62 11.71
C CYS A 148 -1.73 -7.70 12.09
N GLY A 149 -2.81 -7.76 11.29
CA GLY A 149 -4.16 -7.35 11.71
C GLY A 149 -4.48 -5.86 11.74
N THR A 150 -3.64 -4.97 11.20
CA THR A 150 -3.97 -3.53 11.09
C THR A 150 -4.19 -3.10 9.64
N ASP A 151 -5.04 -2.09 9.45
CA ASP A 151 -5.34 -1.52 8.13
C ASP A 151 -4.07 -1.01 7.43
N ALA A 152 -3.19 -0.35 8.18
CA ALA A 152 -1.92 0.15 7.66
C ALA A 152 -1.01 -0.98 7.16
N ILE A 153 -0.97 -2.12 7.85
CA ILE A 153 -0.20 -3.31 7.42
C ILE A 153 -0.83 -3.89 6.15
N THR A 154 -2.16 -3.93 6.08
CA THR A 154 -2.89 -4.45 4.92
C THR A 154 -2.65 -3.57 3.68
N VAL A 155 -2.70 -2.24 3.83
CA VAL A 155 -2.37 -1.28 2.77
C VAL A 155 -0.91 -1.42 2.34
N CYS A 156 0.02 -1.48 3.30
CA CYS A 156 1.44 -1.64 3.03
C CYS A 156 1.73 -2.88 2.17
N ARG A 157 1.22 -4.04 2.59
CA ARG A 157 1.40 -5.32 1.87
C ARG A 157 0.81 -5.29 0.46
N ALA A 158 -0.45 -4.87 0.34
CA ALA A 158 -1.12 -4.79 -0.96
C ALA A 158 -0.40 -3.83 -1.91
N ARG A 159 0.22 -2.76 -1.39
CA ARG A 159 0.96 -1.82 -2.23
C ARG A 159 2.31 -2.37 -2.69
N ILE A 160 3.01 -3.12 -1.84
CA ILE A 160 4.22 -3.85 -2.24
C ILE A 160 3.88 -4.84 -3.36
N GLU A 161 2.78 -5.59 -3.21
CA GLU A 161 2.28 -6.51 -4.23
C GLU A 161 1.99 -5.82 -5.55
N HIS A 162 1.29 -4.68 -5.48
CA HIS A 162 0.99 -3.89 -6.65
C HIS A 162 2.23 -3.41 -7.42
N HIS A 163 3.36 -3.16 -6.75
CA HIS A 163 4.62 -2.80 -7.43
C HIS A 163 5.39 -4.03 -7.92
N ALA A 164 5.35 -5.14 -7.19
CA ALA A 164 6.00 -6.39 -7.58
C ALA A 164 5.37 -7.06 -8.81
N ASP A 165 4.07 -6.85 -9.06
CA ASP A 165 3.32 -7.44 -10.18
C ASP A 165 3.39 -6.62 -11.49
N LYS A 166 4.20 -5.56 -11.56
CA LYS A 166 4.37 -4.69 -12.75
C LYS A 166 5.45 -5.19 -13.71
#